data_AF-A0A920RQP8-F1
#
_entry.id   AF-A0A920RQP8-F1
#
_cell.length_a   1.000
_cell.length_b   1.000
_cell.length_c   1.000
_cell.angle_alpha   90.00
_cell.angle_beta   90.00
_cell.angle_gamma   90.00
#
_symmetry.space_group_name_H-M   'P 1'
#
loop_
_entity.id
_entity.type
_entity.pdbx_description
1 polymer ?
#
loop_
_entity_poly.entity_id
_entity_poly.type
_entity_poly.pdbx_seq_one_letter_code
_entity_poly.pdbx_strand_id
1 'polypeptide(L)'
;MGFADVSETQIIESQLIVPSFILKGKVQDIADSGDKNRGTRGGPGPRVLDKLQKSATTEVTVYRAAGIERKDLTNDQRLIKLASELGGRIVTNDFNLNKVASLQGVAAINLNDVANALKPRFVPGDLLERKSRRKASRRDRESDSSTMAPWSSANRPRC
;
A
#
# COMPACT_ATOMS: atom_id res chain seq x y z
N MET A 1 -0.41 -0.12 -1.45
CA MET A 1 -0.07 -1.28 -0.59
C MET A 1 0.98 -0.79 0.39
N GLY A 2 0.67 -0.80 1.68
CA GLY A 2 1.61 -0.45 2.74
C GLY A 2 2.38 -1.68 3.23
N PHE A 3 3.45 -1.48 4.00
CA PHE A 3 4.23 -2.58 4.58
C PHE A 3 3.37 -3.51 5.47
N ALA A 4 2.40 -2.97 6.21
CA ALA A 4 1.47 -3.78 7.01
C ALA A 4 0.63 -4.76 6.17
N ASP A 5 0.32 -4.41 4.92
CA ASP A 5 -0.42 -5.31 4.02
C ASP A 5 0.52 -6.43 3.53
N VAL A 6 1.82 -6.15 3.38
CA VAL A 6 2.83 -7.15 3.00
C VAL A 6 3.10 -8.11 4.16
N SER A 7 3.21 -7.63 5.40
CA SER A 7 3.43 -8.50 6.55
C SER A 7 2.25 -9.47 6.81
N GLU A 8 1.02 -9.03 6.53
CA GLU A 8 -0.18 -9.87 6.62
C GLU A 8 -0.18 -11.06 5.64
N THR A 9 0.57 -10.97 4.53
CA THR A 9 0.67 -12.08 3.55
C THR A 9 1.55 -13.24 4.01
N GLN A 10 2.24 -13.11 5.14
CA GLN A 10 3.22 -14.08 5.65
C GLN A 10 4.42 -14.32 4.70
N ILE A 11 4.65 -13.46 3.71
CA ILE A 11 5.88 -13.47 2.90
C ILE A 11 7.12 -13.18 3.76
N ILE A 12 6.93 -12.51 4.91
CA ILE A 12 7.98 -12.19 5.88
C ILE A 12 7.67 -12.92 7.20
N GLU A 13 8.37 -14.03 7.46
CA GLU A 13 8.20 -14.85 8.67
C GLU A 13 9.20 -14.51 9.80
N SER A 14 10.09 -13.53 9.57
CA SER A 14 11.10 -13.11 10.54
C SER A 14 10.55 -12.12 11.57
N GLN A 15 11.08 -12.15 12.80
CA GLN A 15 10.81 -11.12 13.81
C GLN A 15 11.16 -9.73 13.26
N LEU A 16 10.21 -8.79 13.39
CA LEU A 16 10.41 -7.41 12.96
C LEU A 16 10.90 -6.56 14.12
N ILE A 17 12.08 -5.97 13.93
CA ILE A 17 12.68 -5.08 14.91
C ILE A 17 12.46 -3.63 14.50
N VAL A 18 11.81 -2.87 15.37
CA VAL A 18 11.58 -1.43 15.19
C VAL A 18 12.48 -0.66 16.15
N PRO A 19 13.52 0.04 15.66
CA PRO A 19 14.43 0.73 16.56
C PRO A 19 13.78 1.96 17.20
N SER A 20 13.91 2.10 18.52
CA SER A 20 13.25 3.16 19.30
C SER A 20 13.63 4.57 18.82
N PHE A 21 14.85 4.77 18.31
CA PHE A 21 15.31 6.08 17.85
C PHE A 21 14.62 6.57 16.57
N ILE A 22 14.06 5.67 15.74
CA ILE A 22 13.26 6.04 14.57
C ILE A 22 11.88 6.59 14.97
N LEU A 23 11.39 6.18 16.15
CA LEU A 23 10.09 6.61 16.67
C LEU A 23 10.15 8.00 17.30
N LYS A 24 11.30 8.37 17.90
CA LYS A 24 11.50 9.65 18.60
C LYS A 24 11.20 10.88 17.73
N GLY A 25 11.46 10.83 16.43
CA GLY A 25 11.19 11.94 15.50
C GLY A 25 9.79 11.98 14.90
N LYS A 26 9.01 10.89 14.96
CA LYS A 26 7.68 10.81 14.30
C LYS A 26 6.49 11.02 15.24
N VAL A 27 6.71 10.94 16.56
CA VAL A 27 5.67 11.21 17.57
C VAL A 27 5.61 12.70 17.92
N GLN A 28 6.74 13.42 17.91
CA GLN A 28 6.81 14.82 18.33
C GLN A 28 6.14 15.79 17.32
N ASP A 29 6.17 15.49 16.02
CA ASP A 29 5.45 16.27 14.99
C ASP A 29 3.92 16.31 15.19
N ILE A 30 3.35 15.35 15.93
CA ILE A 30 1.91 15.29 16.23
C ILE A 30 1.59 16.08 17.51
N ALA A 31 2.56 16.25 18.40
CA ALA A 31 2.38 16.86 19.72
C ALA A 31 2.60 18.39 19.71
N ASP A 32 3.49 18.90 18.85
CA ASP A 32 3.85 20.33 18.83
C ASP A 32 3.07 21.17 17.80
N SER A 33 2.20 20.56 16.97
CA SER A 33 1.29 21.29 16.10
C SER A 33 0.00 21.68 16.85
N GLY A 34 0.01 22.86 17.47
CA GLY A 34 -1.09 23.44 18.23
C GLY A 34 -2.32 23.89 17.42
N ASP A 35 -2.84 23.07 16.51
CA ASP A 35 -4.11 23.33 15.81
C ASP A 35 -5.20 22.35 16.24
N LYS A 36 -6.17 22.87 16.99
CA LYS A 36 -7.33 22.17 17.58
C LYS A 36 -8.39 21.69 16.57
N ASN A 37 -8.02 21.38 15.32
CA ASN A 37 -8.96 20.85 14.34
C ASN A 37 -8.38 19.79 13.39
N ARG A 38 -7.66 18.81 13.95
CA ARG A 38 -7.24 17.59 13.23
C ARG A 38 -7.62 16.29 13.94
N GLY A 39 -8.85 16.25 14.44
CA GLY A 39 -9.51 14.99 14.78
C GLY A 39 -9.75 14.16 13.51
N THR A 40 -8.76 13.34 13.12
CA THR A 40 -8.85 12.10 12.28
C THR A 40 -7.50 11.64 11.71
N ARG A 41 -6.42 12.43 11.78
CA ARG A 41 -5.15 12.10 11.09
C ARG A 41 -3.91 12.33 11.97
N GLY A 42 -3.73 11.52 13.01
CA GLY A 42 -2.38 11.10 13.36
C GLY A 42 -1.77 10.43 12.14
N GLY A 43 -0.55 10.80 11.75
CA GLY A 43 0.05 10.42 10.47
C GLY A 43 0.10 8.90 10.20
N PRO A 44 0.40 8.48 8.95
CA PRO A 44 0.43 7.07 8.57
C PRO A 44 1.43 6.20 9.35
N GLY A 45 2.46 6.79 9.97
CA GLY A 45 3.51 6.07 10.72
C GLY A 45 3.00 5.39 12.00
N PRO A 46 2.42 6.13 12.98
CA PRO A 46 1.87 5.54 14.21
C PRO A 46 0.81 4.45 13.95
N ARG A 47 -0.04 4.64 12.92
CA ARG A 47 -1.11 3.68 12.58
C ARG A 47 -0.57 2.37 12.02
N VAL A 48 0.52 2.38 11.26
CA VAL A 48 1.13 1.16 10.71
C VAL A 48 1.74 0.32 11.83
N LEU A 49 2.42 0.94 12.80
CA LEU A 49 2.96 0.22 13.95
C LEU A 49 1.86 -0.39 14.82
N ASP A 50 0.79 0.35 15.07
CA ASP A 50 -0.38 -0.15 15.80
C ASP A 50 -1.05 -1.33 15.05
N LYS A 51 -1.18 -1.23 13.71
CA LYS A 51 -1.69 -2.33 12.88
C LYS A 51 -0.77 -3.56 12.93
N LEU A 52 0.55 -3.36 12.86
CA LEU A 52 1.54 -4.44 12.92
C LEU A 52 1.59 -5.12 14.30
N GLN A 53 1.55 -4.35 15.39
CA GLN A 53 1.54 -4.88 16.76
C GLN A 53 0.25 -5.65 17.08
N LYS A 54 -0.87 -5.28 16.46
CA LYS A 54 -2.15 -5.99 16.60
C LYS A 54 -2.28 -7.19 15.66
N SER A 55 -1.36 -7.36 14.71
CA SER A 55 -1.40 -8.50 13.79
C SER A 55 -1.00 -9.78 14.51
N ALA A 56 -1.79 -10.85 14.33
CA ALA A 56 -1.50 -12.14 14.95
C ALA A 56 -0.36 -12.91 14.24
N THR A 57 0.01 -12.49 13.03
CA THR A 57 0.94 -13.23 12.15
C THR A 57 2.36 -12.69 12.18
N THR A 58 2.59 -11.48 12.68
CA THR A 58 3.91 -10.83 12.64
C THR A 58 4.35 -10.42 14.03
N GLU A 59 5.46 -10.98 14.51
CA GLU A 59 6.06 -10.56 15.77
C GLU A 59 6.82 -9.24 15.57
N VAL A 60 6.40 -8.19 16.29
CA VAL A 60 7.05 -6.87 16.23
C VAL A 60 7.58 -6.46 17.60
N THR A 61 8.88 -6.21 17.68
CA THR A 61 9.56 -5.78 18.91
C THR A 61 10.18 -4.41 18.75
N VAL A 62 9.89 -3.50 19.68
CA VAL A 62 10.58 -2.21 19.75
C VAL A 62 11.93 -2.41 20.44
N TYR A 63 13.02 -2.16 19.72
CA TYR A 63 14.37 -2.39 20.21
C TYR A 63 15.06 -1.09 20.62
N ARG A 64 15.52 -1.05 21.87
CA ARG A 64 16.29 0.07 22.42
C ARG A 64 17.77 -0.22 22.27
N ALA A 65 18.38 0.33 21.22
CA ALA A 65 19.79 0.14 20.93
C ALA A 65 20.68 0.98 21.88
N ALA A 66 21.05 0.40 23.03
CA ALA A 66 22.04 1.00 23.92
C ALA A 66 23.39 1.16 23.20
N GLY A 67 23.99 2.35 23.25
CA GLY A 67 25.32 2.62 22.66
C GLY A 67 25.33 3.03 21.17
N ILE A 68 24.22 2.87 20.43
CA ILE A 68 24.11 3.33 19.03
C ILE A 68 23.54 4.75 18.94
N GLU A 69 22.96 5.28 20.03
CA GLU A 69 22.42 6.65 20.12
C GLU A 69 23.49 7.75 20.24
N ARG A 70 24.72 7.53 19.73
CA ARG A 70 25.73 8.58 19.72
C ARG A 70 25.30 9.72 18.80
N LYS A 71 25.52 10.98 19.22
CA LYS A 71 25.04 12.18 18.52
C LYS A 71 25.69 12.40 17.15
N ASP A 72 26.83 11.78 16.88
CA ASP A 72 27.59 11.89 15.63
C ASP A 72 26.99 11.11 14.45
N LEU A 73 26.13 10.12 14.73
CA LEU A 73 25.58 9.25 13.69
C LEU A 73 24.20 9.72 13.20
N THR A 74 24.01 9.71 11.88
CA THR A 74 22.68 9.88 11.28
C THR A 74 21.78 8.69 11.60
N ASN A 75 20.46 8.85 11.47
CA ASN A 75 19.53 7.72 11.69
C ASN A 75 19.80 6.54 10.74
N ASP A 76 20.19 6.81 9.50
CA ASP A 76 20.55 5.78 8.52
C ASP A 76 21.79 5.00 8.94
N GLN A 77 22.83 5.70 9.41
CA GLN A 77 24.04 5.06 9.93
C GLN A 77 23.75 4.23 11.18
N ARG A 78 22.87 4.73 12.06
CA ARG A 78 22.41 3.98 13.24
C ARG A 78 21.64 2.72 12.84
N LEU A 79 20.80 2.78 11.81
CA LEU A 79 20.06 1.63 11.27
C LEU A 79 21.01 0.57 10.72
N ILE A 80 21.98 0.98 9.91
CA ILE A 80 22.96 0.05 9.31
C ILE A 80 23.80 -0.61 10.40
N LYS A 81 24.29 0.18 11.36
CA LYS A 81 25.07 -0.34 12.47
C LYS A 81 24.27 -1.34 13.31
N LEU A 82 23.02 -1.02 13.64
CA LEU A 82 22.14 -1.91 14.39
C LEU A 82 21.86 -3.21 13.62
N ALA A 83 21.57 -3.13 12.33
CA ALA A 83 21.33 -4.30 11.50
C ALA A 83 22.58 -5.20 11.41
N SER A 84 23.76 -4.59 11.31
CA SER A 84 25.04 -5.30 11.35
C SER A 84 25.27 -6.02 12.69
N GLU A 85 25.06 -5.32 13.82
CA GLU A 85 25.22 -5.89 15.17
C GLU A 85 24.26 -7.04 15.45
N LEU A 86 23.04 -6.98 14.91
CA LEU A 86 22.01 -8.02 15.07
C LEU A 86 22.12 -9.14 14.02
N GLY A 87 23.03 -9.04 13.04
CA GLY A 87 23.07 -9.96 11.90
C GLY A 87 21.78 -9.93 11.05
N GLY A 88 21.04 -8.83 11.12
CA GLY A 88 19.73 -8.65 10.49
C GLY A 88 19.81 -8.04 9.08
N ARG A 89 18.63 -7.83 8.50
CA ARG A 89 18.46 -7.15 7.21
C ARG A 89 17.60 -5.92 7.38
N ILE A 90 17.85 -4.88 6.57
CA ILE A 90 17.06 -3.65 6.61
C ILE A 90 15.90 -3.77 5.62
N VAL A 91 14.66 -3.67 6.09
CA VAL A 91 13.51 -3.49 5.19
C VAL A 91 13.25 -1.99 5.02
N THR A 92 13.27 -1.50 3.79
CA THR A 92 13.10 -0.08 3.51
C THR A 92 12.44 0.14 2.14
N ASN A 93 11.96 1.35 1.88
CA ASN A 93 11.59 1.80 0.52
C ASN A 93 12.61 2.80 -0.04
N ASP A 94 13.61 3.17 0.75
CA ASP A 94 14.63 4.15 0.39
C ASP A 94 15.79 3.48 -0.36
N PHE A 95 16.01 3.96 -1.58
CA PHE A 95 17.07 3.44 -2.46
C PHE A 95 18.48 3.86 -2.03
N ASN A 96 18.64 5.04 -1.43
CA ASN A 96 19.93 5.52 -0.93
C ASN A 96 20.35 4.71 0.29
N LEU A 97 19.42 4.44 1.22
CA LEU A 97 19.69 3.56 2.36
C LEU A 97 20.11 2.16 1.89
N ASN A 98 19.45 1.62 0.86
CA ASN A 98 19.82 0.33 0.28
C ASN A 98 21.27 0.32 -0.26
N LYS A 99 21.67 1.35 -1.02
CA LYS A 99 23.04 1.48 -1.54
C LYS A 99 24.07 1.56 -0.42
N VAL A 100 23.84 2.43 0.57
CA VAL A 100 24.80 2.64 1.68
C VAL A 100 24.89 1.38 2.55
N ALA A 101 23.78 0.71 2.82
CA ALA A 101 23.76 -0.55 3.58
C ALA A 101 24.57 -1.64 2.87
N SER A 102 24.38 -1.79 1.55
CA SER A 102 25.09 -2.78 0.75
C SER A 102 26.60 -2.55 0.75
N LEU A 103 27.06 -1.29 0.69
CA LEU A 103 28.48 -0.94 0.80
C LEU A 103 29.09 -1.30 2.16
N GLN A 104 28.27 -1.36 3.22
CA GLN A 104 28.68 -1.76 4.56
C GLN A 104 28.44 -3.25 4.85
N GLY A 105 28.12 -4.04 3.83
CA GLY A 105 27.88 -5.49 3.97
C GLY A 105 26.56 -5.85 4.63
N VAL A 106 25.63 -4.90 4.78
CA VAL A 106 24.30 -5.13 5.34
C VAL A 106 23.29 -5.26 4.21
N ALA A 107 22.61 -6.40 4.15
CA ALA A 107 21.57 -6.63 3.14
C ALA A 107 20.33 -5.75 3.43
N ALA A 108 19.80 -5.13 2.38
CA ALA A 108 18.55 -4.40 2.46
C ALA A 108 17.50 -4.97 1.47
N ILE A 109 16.26 -5.08 1.94
CA ILE A 109 15.10 -5.52 1.18
C ILE A 109 14.27 -4.29 0.85
N ASN A 110 14.14 -3.99 -0.45
CA ASN A 110 13.31 -2.90 -0.92
C ASN A 110 11.93 -3.40 -1.36
N LEU A 111 10.85 -2.91 -0.75
CA LEU A 111 9.50 -3.39 -1.11
C LEU A 111 9.11 -3.02 -2.55
N ASN A 112 9.68 -1.94 -3.09
CA ASN A 112 9.47 -1.57 -4.49
C ASN A 112 10.10 -2.61 -5.42
N ASP A 113 11.26 -3.16 -5.06
CA ASP A 113 11.93 -4.21 -5.84
C ASP A 113 11.14 -5.52 -5.75
N VAL A 114 10.62 -5.85 -4.57
CA VAL A 114 9.70 -6.99 -4.37
C VAL A 114 8.45 -6.82 -5.25
N ALA A 115 7.80 -5.66 -5.21
CA ALA A 115 6.61 -5.40 -6.02
C ALA A 115 6.90 -5.47 -7.53
N ASN A 116 8.07 -5.00 -7.97
CA ASN A 116 8.50 -5.11 -9.36
C ASN A 116 8.79 -6.56 -9.78
N ALA A 117 9.35 -7.39 -8.89
CA ALA A 117 9.61 -8.80 -9.16
C ALA A 117 8.31 -9.60 -9.34
N LEU A 118 7.21 -9.16 -8.73
CA LEU A 118 5.88 -9.75 -8.87
C LEU A 118 5.13 -9.30 -10.13
N LYS A 119 5.64 -8.33 -10.90
CA LYS A 119 5.00 -7.90 -12.14
C LYS A 119 5.11 -9.01 -13.19
N PRO A 120 4.00 -9.41 -13.84
CA PRO A 120 4.04 -10.34 -14.95
C PRO A 120 4.96 -9.84 -16.06
N ARG A 121 5.83 -10.70 -16.57
CA ARG A 121 6.67 -10.41 -17.74
C ARG A 121 5.92 -10.90 -18.98
N PHE A 122 5.23 -10.00 -19.68
CA PHE A 122 4.61 -10.33 -20.98
C PHE A 122 5.53 -9.90 -22.12
N VAL A 123 5.49 -10.66 -23.22
CA VAL A 123 6.19 -10.34 -24.47
C VAL A 123 5.14 -9.85 -25.49
N PRO A 124 5.44 -8.85 -26.34
CA PRO A 124 4.52 -8.45 -27.41
C PRO A 124 4.20 -9.66 -28.30
N GLY A 125 2.95 -10.14 -28.25
CA GLY A 125 2.52 -11.40 -28.88
C GLY A 125 1.61 -12.24 -27.97
N ASP A 126 1.67 -12.03 -26.66
CA ASP A 126 0.70 -12.62 -25.72
C ASP A 126 -0.69 -12.02 -25.97
N LEU A 127 -1.61 -12.82 -26.50
CA LEU A 127 -3.01 -12.46 -26.69
C LEU A 127 -3.69 -12.25 -25.34
N LEU A 128 -3.62 -11.04 -24.81
CA LEU A 128 -4.52 -10.61 -23.75
C LEU A 128 -5.90 -10.39 -24.39
N GLU A 129 -6.77 -11.39 -24.25
CA GLU A 129 -8.15 -11.33 -24.73
C GLU A 129 -8.92 -10.25 -23.94
N ARG A 130 -8.80 -9.00 -24.39
CA ARG A 130 -9.46 -7.86 -23.77
C ARG A 130 -10.94 -7.92 -24.11
N LYS A 131 -11.74 -8.57 -23.26
CA LYS A 131 -13.22 -8.42 -23.26
C LYS A 131 -13.57 -6.97 -22.97
N SER A 132 -13.65 -6.16 -24.02
CA SER A 132 -14.26 -4.83 -23.98
C SER A 132 -15.73 -5.00 -23.64
N ARG A 133 -16.10 -4.75 -22.38
CA ARG A 133 -17.50 -4.43 -22.04
C ARG A 133 -17.82 -3.08 -22.67
N ARG A 134 -18.42 -3.09 -23.87
CA ARG A 134 -19.11 -1.91 -24.42
C ARG A 134 -20.25 -1.56 -23.47
N LYS A 135 -20.23 -0.36 -22.88
CA LYS A 135 -21.42 0.21 -22.22
C LYS A 135 -22.46 0.43 -23.31
N ALA A 136 -23.61 -0.25 -23.22
CA ALA A 136 -24.76 0.10 -24.03
C ALA A 136 -25.19 1.53 -23.68
N SER A 137 -25.04 2.44 -24.65
CA SER A 137 -25.63 3.78 -24.57
C SER A 137 -27.14 3.63 -24.74
N ARG A 138 -27.90 3.92 -23.68
CA ARG A 138 -29.33 4.23 -23.82
C ARG A 138 -29.45 5.52 -24.62
N ARG A 139 -29.74 5.39 -25.91
CA ARG A 139 -30.50 6.35 -26.71
C ARG A 139 -31.00 5.55 -27.90
N ASP A 140 -32.32 5.47 -28.01
CA ASP A 140 -33.15 5.20 -29.19
C ASP A 140 -34.46 4.55 -28.74
N ARG A 141 -35.35 5.40 -28.23
CA ARG A 141 -36.80 5.22 -28.28
C ARG A 141 -37.39 6.62 -28.43
N GLU A 142 -37.52 7.04 -29.67
CA GLU A 142 -38.69 7.76 -30.20
C GLU A 142 -38.32 8.33 -31.56
N SER A 143 -38.83 7.68 -32.59
CA SER A 143 -39.34 8.26 -33.84
C SER A 143 -39.67 7.09 -34.75
N ASP A 144 -40.97 6.83 -34.93
CA ASP A 144 -41.60 6.40 -36.19
C ASP A 144 -42.78 5.47 -35.94
N SER A 145 -43.96 6.07 -35.81
CA SER A 145 -45.18 5.57 -36.47
C SER A 145 -46.32 6.59 -36.35
N SER A 146 -46.18 7.74 -37.02
CA SER A 146 -47.35 8.45 -37.54
C SER A 146 -47.50 8.06 -39.00
N THR A 147 -48.33 7.04 -39.26
CA THR A 147 -48.95 6.86 -40.57
C THR A 147 -50.36 6.32 -40.35
N MET A 148 -51.30 7.27 -40.46
CA MET A 148 -52.65 7.16 -41.01
C MET A 148 -53.44 5.87 -40.76
N ALA A 149 -54.52 6.03 -40.00
CA ALA A 149 -55.68 5.15 -40.01
C ALA A 149 -56.32 5.07 -41.42
N PRO A 150 -57.04 3.98 -41.70
CA PRO A 150 -58.40 4.13 -42.19
C PRO A 150 -59.42 3.33 -41.37
N TRP A 151 -60.59 3.93 -41.30
CA TRP A 151 -61.84 3.44 -40.71
C TRP A 151 -62.39 2.24 -41.50
N SER A 152 -62.78 1.16 -40.83
CA SER A 152 -63.85 0.28 -41.32
C SER A 152 -64.54 -0.45 -40.16
N SER A 153 -65.84 -0.18 -40.07
CA SER A 153 -66.90 -0.84 -39.31
C SER A 153 -66.84 -2.37 -39.30
N ALA A 154 -67.15 -3.01 -38.16
CA ALA A 154 -68.37 -3.83 -37.96
C ALA A 154 -68.29 -4.75 -36.71
N ASN A 155 -69.45 -4.90 -36.08
CA ASN A 155 -69.90 -6.01 -35.22
C ASN A 155 -69.44 -6.13 -33.75
N ARG A 156 -70.37 -5.73 -32.86
CA ARG A 156 -70.66 -6.42 -31.58
C ARG A 156 -71.23 -7.83 -31.89
N PRO A 157 -71.15 -8.84 -30.98
CA PRO A 157 -72.05 -8.93 -29.80
C PRO A 157 -71.34 -9.42 -28.51
N ARG A 158 -71.71 -8.87 -27.35
CA ARG A 158 -72.45 -9.50 -26.21
C ARG A 158 -71.79 -10.76 -25.62
N CYS A 159 -71.34 -10.66 -24.37
CA CYS A 159 -72.13 -10.94 -23.15
C CYS A 159 -71.64 -10.03 -22.02
#